data_AF-A0A8T1VYS6-F1
#
_entry.id   AF-A0A8T1VYS6-F1
#
_cell.length_a   1.000
_cell.length_b   1.000
_cell.length_c   1.000
_cell.angle_alpha   90.00
_cell.angle_beta   90.00
_cell.angle_gamma   90.00
#
_symmetry.space_group_name_H-M   'P 1'
#
loop_
_entity.id
_entity.type
_entity.pdbx_description
1 polymer ?
#
loop_
_entity_poly.entity_id
_entity_poly.type
_entity_poly.pdbx_seq_one_letter_code
_entity_poly.pdbx_strand_id
1 'polypeptide(L)'
;MPPFEYQMDAISANWPVQLAVYTTYVKYQLEWVTGSEGYIRWMVEDIVIFEITAESIENVPQDDAKSNPKKIMLEEPMYVIFNVALSTSWGAVPPNPGKPCRGDGTNAQTNAICDGFPMYMKIDYIRIYQDLSKNSNMSIGCDPSTHPTAQWIKDHIEEYEAADNKVIEVTGGANCKVDADCTVSTSHIATGTCKKNGRCHCGASDAWGGPRCTTALSDTTSTKGYGPSMAISAIYAALAIIVFGFALYKITGQQNKKVMVLGAGITGPAILSKVELEDMPRSVGAMSGASDEKLV
;
A
#
# COMPACT_ATOMS: atom_id res chain seq x y z
N MET A 1 -33.19 3.82 -11.33
CA MET A 1 -32.60 2.76 -10.49
C MET A 1 -33.55 2.53 -9.32
N PRO A 2 -33.78 1.29 -8.89
CA PRO A 2 -34.34 1.04 -7.57
C PRO A 2 -33.50 1.80 -6.53
N PRO A 3 -34.11 2.38 -5.47
CA PRO A 3 -33.35 3.04 -4.43
C PRO A 3 -32.34 2.04 -3.86
N PHE A 4 -31.07 2.44 -3.82
CA PHE A 4 -30.01 1.73 -3.13
C PHE A 4 -30.37 1.77 -1.63
N GLU A 5 -31.01 0.72 -1.13
CA GLU A 5 -31.21 0.55 0.31
C GLU A 5 -29.86 0.16 0.90
N TYR A 6 -29.16 1.16 1.43
CA TYR A 6 -27.96 0.96 2.23
C TYR A 6 -28.36 0.30 3.56
N GLN A 7 -28.48 -1.03 3.57
CA GLN A 7 -28.67 -1.80 4.79
C GLN A 7 -27.31 -1.92 5.50
N MET A 8 -26.99 -0.93 6.33
CA MET A 8 -25.90 -1.07 7.28
C MET A 8 -26.37 -1.92 8.45
N ASP A 9 -26.02 -3.20 8.44
CA ASP A 9 -26.07 -4.02 9.64
C ASP A 9 -24.89 -3.61 10.55
N ALA A 10 -25.10 -2.59 11.38
CA ALA A 10 -24.13 -2.21 12.40
C ALA A 10 -24.27 -3.14 13.60
N ILE A 11 -23.21 -3.89 13.88
CA ILE A 11 -23.09 -4.63 15.13
C ILE A 11 -22.72 -3.62 16.23
N SER A 12 -23.63 -3.41 17.17
CA SER A 12 -23.42 -2.45 18.26
C SER A 12 -23.88 -3.02 19.60
N ALA A 13 -23.22 -2.55 20.66
CA ALA A 13 -23.58 -2.85 22.03
C ALA A 13 -23.52 -1.56 22.85
N ASN A 14 -24.59 -1.30 23.60
CA ASN A 14 -24.62 -0.20 24.56
C ASN A 14 -24.25 -0.74 25.94
N TRP A 15 -23.27 -0.12 26.59
CA TRP A 15 -22.85 -0.48 27.93
C TRP A 15 -22.92 0.72 28.87
N PRO A 16 -23.54 0.59 30.06
CA PRO A 16 -23.56 1.67 31.03
C PRO A 16 -22.14 1.99 31.51
N VAL A 17 -21.76 3.26 31.45
CA VAL A 17 -20.47 3.72 31.94
C VAL A 17 -20.50 3.95 33.46
N GLN A 18 -19.41 3.58 34.12
CA GLN A 18 -19.21 3.80 35.55
C GLN A 18 -18.64 5.20 35.84
N LEU A 19 -18.83 5.69 37.07
CA LEU A 19 -18.43 7.06 37.47
C LEU A 19 -16.95 7.39 37.16
N ALA A 20 -16.07 6.39 37.23
CA ALA A 20 -14.64 6.54 36.93
C ALA A 20 -14.37 7.14 35.55
N VAL A 21 -15.22 6.88 34.54
CA VAL A 21 -15.09 7.41 33.17
C VAL A 21 -15.20 8.94 33.13
N TYR A 22 -15.85 9.54 34.14
CA TYR A 22 -16.02 11.00 34.24
C TYR A 22 -14.97 11.67 35.13
N THR A 23 -14.22 10.92 35.94
CA THR A 23 -13.29 11.47 36.94
C THR A 23 -11.82 11.11 36.69
N THR A 24 -11.54 10.09 35.88
CA THR A 24 -10.20 9.62 35.53
C THR A 24 -10.14 9.08 34.09
N TYR A 25 -8.95 8.80 33.60
CA TYR A 25 -8.76 8.01 32.39
C TYR A 25 -9.07 6.54 32.66
N VAL A 26 -9.78 5.92 31.71
CA VAL A 26 -10.15 4.50 31.74
C VAL A 26 -9.70 3.88 30.42
N LYS A 27 -9.12 2.69 30.50
CA LYS A 27 -8.67 1.93 29.33
C LYS A 27 -9.85 1.15 28.73
N TYR A 28 -10.23 1.55 27.52
CA TYR A 28 -11.13 0.78 26.65
C TYR A 28 -10.32 -0.04 25.66
N GLN A 29 -10.73 -1.27 25.42
CA GLN A 29 -10.11 -2.15 24.43
C GLN A 29 -11.18 -2.85 23.61
N LEU A 30 -10.93 -2.93 22.30
CA LEU A 30 -11.66 -3.75 21.35
C LEU A 30 -10.68 -4.80 20.83
N GLU A 31 -11.01 -6.06 20.97
CA GLU A 31 -10.31 -7.17 20.32
C GLU A 31 -11.20 -7.69 19.19
N TRP A 32 -10.61 -7.85 18.01
CA TRP A 32 -11.31 -8.29 16.81
C TRP A 32 -10.49 -9.39 16.14
N VAL A 33 -11.09 -10.58 16.06
CA VAL A 33 -10.52 -11.78 15.46
C VAL A 33 -11.46 -12.23 14.34
N THR A 34 -10.91 -12.48 13.15
CA THR A 34 -11.66 -12.88 11.94
C THR A 34 -11.83 -14.41 11.85
N GLY A 35 -12.53 -14.89 10.83
CA GLY A 35 -12.81 -16.31 10.61
C GLY A 35 -13.95 -16.87 11.47
N SER A 36 -14.27 -18.16 11.24
CA SER A 36 -15.44 -18.84 11.83
C SER A 36 -15.36 -19.08 13.34
N GLU A 37 -14.15 -19.06 13.89
CA GLU A 37 -13.88 -19.12 15.34
C GLU A 37 -13.55 -17.73 15.93
N GLY A 38 -13.75 -16.68 15.13
CA GLY A 38 -13.46 -15.30 15.49
C GLY A 38 -14.49 -14.69 16.44
N TYR A 39 -14.24 -13.44 16.83
CA TYR A 39 -15.12 -12.67 17.69
C TYR A 39 -14.78 -11.17 17.66
N ILE A 40 -15.73 -10.35 18.10
CA ILE A 40 -15.46 -8.99 18.56
C ILE A 40 -15.74 -8.93 20.06
N ARG A 41 -14.76 -8.47 20.82
CA ARG A 41 -14.80 -8.42 22.29
C ARG A 41 -14.47 -7.02 22.79
N TRP A 42 -15.32 -6.50 23.66
CA TRP A 42 -15.14 -5.23 24.35
C TRP A 42 -14.65 -5.47 25.76
N MET A 43 -13.65 -4.68 26.16
CA MET A 43 -13.05 -4.74 27.49
C MET A 43 -12.91 -3.33 28.07
N VAL A 44 -13.04 -3.26 29.38
CA VAL A 44 -12.77 -2.07 30.19
C VAL A 44 -11.81 -2.48 31.29
N GLU A 45 -10.66 -1.82 31.39
CA GLU A 45 -9.59 -2.18 32.35
C GLU A 45 -9.22 -3.67 32.30
N ASP A 46 -9.03 -4.20 31.09
CA ASP A 46 -8.72 -5.63 30.82
C ASP A 46 -9.80 -6.63 31.25
N ILE A 47 -10.99 -6.15 31.64
CA ILE A 47 -12.13 -6.99 31.99
C ILE A 47 -13.10 -7.05 30.82
N VAL A 48 -13.45 -8.26 30.37
CA VAL A 48 -14.45 -8.48 29.31
C VAL A 48 -15.82 -8.03 29.79
N ILE A 49 -16.44 -7.13 29.04
CA ILE A 49 -17.80 -6.62 29.32
C ILE A 49 -18.82 -7.14 28.32
N PHE A 50 -18.41 -7.43 27.09
CA PHE A 50 -19.29 -7.93 26.04
C PHE A 50 -18.49 -8.62 24.95
N GLU A 51 -19.09 -9.61 24.30
CA GLU A 51 -18.50 -10.36 23.20
C GLU A 51 -19.57 -10.78 22.20
N ILE A 52 -19.23 -10.74 20.93
CA ILE A 52 -20.01 -11.31 19.83
C ILE A 52 -19.11 -12.28 19.10
N THR A 53 -19.42 -13.56 19.19
CA THR A 53 -18.70 -14.63 18.48
C THR A 53 -19.12 -14.69 17.02
N ALA A 54 -18.22 -15.18 16.16
CA ALA A 54 -18.52 -15.47 14.76
C ALA A 54 -19.72 -16.43 14.62
N GLU A 55 -19.85 -17.41 15.52
CA GLU A 55 -21.02 -18.31 15.58
C GLU A 55 -22.36 -17.55 15.60
N SER A 56 -22.44 -16.45 16.36
CA SER A 56 -23.67 -15.64 16.48
C SER A 56 -24.06 -14.96 15.16
N ILE A 57 -23.09 -14.77 14.26
CA ILE A 57 -23.28 -14.13 12.95
C ILE A 57 -23.48 -15.20 11.86
N GLU A 58 -22.72 -16.28 11.92
CA GLU A 58 -22.72 -17.35 10.93
C GLU A 58 -23.94 -18.28 11.06
N ASN A 59 -24.40 -18.53 12.29
CA ASN A 59 -25.44 -19.51 12.60
C ASN A 59 -26.74 -18.83 13.07
N VAL A 60 -27.25 -17.93 12.22
CA VAL A 60 -28.56 -17.31 12.45
C VAL A 60 -29.71 -18.33 12.31
N PRO A 61 -30.84 -18.15 13.03
CA PRO A 61 -32.02 -18.99 12.85
C PRO A 61 -32.45 -19.10 11.38
N GLN A 62 -32.81 -20.31 10.96
CA GLN A 62 -33.23 -20.65 9.60
C GLN A 62 -34.68 -21.09 9.59
N ASP A 63 -35.39 -20.82 8.49
CA ASP A 63 -36.66 -21.51 8.20
C ASP A 63 -36.39 -22.94 7.70
N ASP A 64 -37.45 -23.73 7.48
CA ASP A 64 -37.33 -25.11 6.99
C ASP A 64 -36.60 -25.20 5.63
N ALA A 65 -36.69 -24.13 4.83
CA ALA A 65 -36.04 -24.03 3.52
C ALA A 65 -34.57 -23.55 3.59
N LYS A 66 -34.09 -23.14 4.76
CA LYS A 66 -32.79 -22.50 4.98
C LYS A 66 -32.55 -21.30 4.07
N SER A 67 -33.55 -20.42 3.98
CA SER A 67 -33.55 -19.29 3.06
C SER A 67 -32.65 -18.12 3.48
N ASN A 68 -32.25 -18.03 4.74
CA ASN A 68 -31.40 -16.93 5.20
C ASN A 68 -29.95 -17.15 4.71
N PRO A 69 -29.32 -16.15 4.07
CA PRO A 69 -27.95 -16.27 3.63
C PRO A 69 -27.01 -16.43 4.83
N LYS A 70 -26.01 -17.30 4.70
CA LYS A 70 -24.94 -17.41 5.68
C LYS A 70 -24.07 -16.15 5.58
N LYS A 71 -23.96 -15.39 6.68
CA LYS A 71 -23.02 -14.27 6.80
C LYS A 71 -21.65 -14.81 7.22
N ILE A 72 -20.62 -13.98 7.06
CA ILE A 72 -19.27 -14.23 7.58
C ILE A 72 -18.98 -13.29 8.74
N MET A 73 -18.02 -13.64 9.59
CA MET A 73 -17.45 -12.71 10.54
C MET A 73 -16.92 -11.46 9.83
N LEU A 74 -16.95 -10.30 10.47
CA LEU A 74 -16.43 -9.06 9.87
C LEU A 74 -14.94 -9.24 9.53
N GLU A 75 -14.57 -9.08 8.26
CA GLU A 75 -13.17 -9.15 7.78
C GLU A 75 -12.75 -7.87 7.02
N GLU A 76 -13.68 -6.94 6.78
CA GLU A 76 -13.43 -5.72 6.01
C GLU A 76 -12.53 -4.72 6.75
N PRO A 77 -11.67 -3.97 6.05
CA PRO A 77 -10.86 -2.92 6.67
C PRO A 77 -11.72 -1.85 7.36
N MET A 78 -11.49 -1.66 8.66
CA MET A 78 -12.22 -0.68 9.49
C MET A 78 -11.32 0.49 9.89
N TYR A 79 -11.96 1.60 10.29
CA TYR A 79 -11.31 2.76 10.89
C TYR A 79 -11.93 3.06 12.25
N VAL A 80 -11.15 3.66 13.15
CA VAL A 80 -11.61 4.00 14.49
C VAL A 80 -12.12 5.44 14.51
N ILE A 81 -13.32 5.64 15.04
CA ILE A 81 -13.93 6.95 15.23
C ILE A 81 -14.15 7.17 16.73
N PHE A 82 -13.76 8.34 17.21
CA PHE A 82 -14.16 8.84 18.53
C PHE A 82 -14.92 10.15 18.33
N ASN A 83 -16.17 10.20 18.76
CA ASN A 83 -16.99 11.40 18.72
C ASN A 83 -17.74 11.60 20.04
N VAL A 84 -18.07 12.86 20.32
CA VAL A 84 -19.03 13.22 21.37
C VAL A 84 -20.21 13.83 20.67
N ALA A 85 -21.40 13.28 20.91
CA ALA A 85 -22.64 13.79 20.37
C ALA A 85 -23.70 13.87 21.46
N LEU A 86 -24.58 14.86 21.33
CA LEU A 86 -25.76 15.03 22.16
C LEU A 86 -26.97 15.00 21.24
N SER A 87 -27.90 14.08 21.47
CA SER A 87 -29.09 13.92 20.64
C SER A 87 -30.32 13.73 21.50
N THR A 88 -31.37 14.50 21.22
CA THR A 88 -32.69 14.34 21.85
C THR A 88 -33.30 12.98 21.52
N SER A 89 -32.98 12.40 20.36
CA SER A 89 -33.42 11.06 19.96
C SER A 89 -32.79 9.94 20.78
N TRP A 90 -31.64 10.19 21.43
CA TRP A 90 -30.98 9.23 22.32
C TRP A 90 -31.29 9.48 23.81
N GLY A 91 -32.31 10.30 24.09
CA GLY A 91 -32.78 10.57 25.44
C GLY A 91 -31.92 11.54 26.25
N ALA A 92 -30.90 12.15 25.65
CA ALA A 92 -30.05 13.12 26.30
C ALA A 92 -30.48 14.54 25.93
N VAL A 93 -31.07 15.25 26.89
CA VAL A 93 -31.52 16.63 26.71
C VAL A 93 -30.92 17.48 27.83
N PRO A 94 -30.07 18.48 27.51
CA PRO A 94 -29.60 19.40 28.53
C PRO A 94 -30.80 20.21 29.05
N PRO A 95 -30.77 20.72 30.29
CA PRO A 95 -31.79 21.63 30.78
C PRO A 95 -32.05 22.76 29.77
N ASN A 96 -33.33 23.09 29.55
CA ASN A 96 -33.81 24.07 28.57
C ASN A 96 -33.55 23.70 27.08
N PRO A 97 -34.12 22.58 26.57
CA PRO A 97 -34.01 22.21 25.16
C PRO A 97 -34.42 23.35 24.20
N GLY A 98 -33.64 23.56 23.15
CA GLY A 98 -33.89 24.61 22.15
C GLY A 98 -33.43 26.02 22.57
N LYS A 99 -32.83 26.17 23.76
CA LYS A 99 -32.17 27.40 24.22
C LYS A 99 -30.72 27.09 24.61
N PRO A 100 -29.82 28.08 24.67
CA PRO A 100 -28.50 27.88 25.26
C PRO A 100 -28.63 27.31 26.67
N CYS A 101 -27.88 26.25 27.02
CA CYS A 101 -27.87 25.73 28.39
C CYS A 101 -27.32 26.83 29.30
N ARG A 102 -28.21 27.43 30.08
CA ARG A 102 -27.93 28.50 31.04
C ARG A 102 -28.70 28.23 32.32
N GLY A 103 -27.97 28.19 33.43
CA GLY A 103 -28.56 28.26 34.76
C GLY A 103 -29.13 29.65 35.03
N ASP A 104 -30.26 29.72 35.72
CA ASP A 104 -30.90 30.98 36.14
C ASP A 104 -30.80 31.24 37.65
N GLY A 105 -30.07 30.38 38.38
CA GLY A 105 -29.90 30.49 39.83
C GLY A 105 -31.04 29.85 40.64
N THR A 106 -32.13 29.42 40.01
CA THR A 106 -33.34 28.94 40.73
C THR A 106 -33.31 27.45 41.02
N ASN A 107 -32.64 26.65 40.18
CA ASN A 107 -32.50 25.21 40.34
C ASN A 107 -31.02 24.81 40.34
N ALA A 108 -30.53 24.35 41.49
CA ALA A 108 -29.13 23.99 41.68
C ALA A 108 -28.63 22.91 40.69
N GLN A 109 -29.48 21.93 40.33
CA GLN A 109 -29.11 20.86 39.41
C GLN A 109 -28.99 21.39 37.96
N THR A 110 -29.95 22.21 37.52
CA THR A 110 -29.91 22.85 36.19
C THR A 110 -28.68 23.74 36.04
N ASN A 111 -28.38 24.55 37.06
CA ASN A 111 -27.20 25.41 37.06
C ASN A 111 -25.93 24.56 36.92
N ALA A 112 -25.76 23.52 37.75
CA ALA A 112 -24.58 22.67 37.71
C ALA A 112 -24.37 21.96 36.36
N ILE A 113 -25.44 21.48 35.71
CA ILE A 113 -25.35 20.86 34.38
C ILE A 113 -24.94 21.88 33.32
N CYS A 114 -25.56 23.06 33.32
CA CYS A 114 -25.26 24.08 32.31
C CYS A 114 -23.89 24.76 32.50
N ASP A 115 -23.41 24.89 33.74
CA ASP A 115 -22.07 25.38 34.05
C ASP A 115 -20.96 24.40 33.62
N GLY A 116 -21.32 23.12 33.39
CA GLY A 116 -20.41 22.10 32.88
C GLY A 116 -20.06 22.22 31.40
N PHE A 117 -20.73 23.09 30.62
CA PHE A 117 -20.46 23.28 29.20
C PHE A 117 -19.40 24.37 28.93
N PRO A 118 -18.52 24.20 27.92
CA PRO A 118 -18.39 23.03 27.05
C PRO A 118 -17.75 21.83 27.75
N MET A 119 -18.26 20.63 27.45
CA MET A 119 -17.69 19.36 27.92
C MET A 119 -16.68 18.83 26.91
N TYR A 120 -15.67 18.11 27.39
CA TYR A 120 -14.57 17.58 26.58
C TYR A 120 -14.41 16.09 26.79
N MET A 121 -14.31 15.32 25.70
CA MET A 121 -13.75 13.97 25.73
C MET A 121 -12.24 14.06 25.60
N LYS A 122 -11.53 13.55 26.60
CA LYS A 122 -10.07 13.54 26.64
C LYS A 122 -9.56 12.16 26.30
N ILE A 123 -8.64 12.07 25.35
CA ILE A 123 -7.96 10.84 24.96
C ILE A 123 -6.48 11.04 25.27
N ASP A 124 -5.92 10.19 26.12
CA ASP A 124 -4.50 10.23 26.46
C ASP A 124 -3.64 9.59 25.35
N TYR A 125 -4.02 8.37 24.95
CA TYR A 125 -3.36 7.67 23.86
C TYR A 125 -4.32 6.71 23.14
N ILE A 126 -3.92 6.32 21.93
CA ILE A 126 -4.54 5.24 21.15
C ILE A 126 -3.42 4.25 20.78
N ARG A 127 -3.69 2.95 20.91
CA ARG A 127 -2.79 1.89 20.44
C ARG A 127 -3.58 0.94 19.54
N ILE A 128 -2.97 0.60 18.41
CA ILE A 128 -3.48 -0.37 17.46
C ILE A 128 -2.45 -1.48 17.38
N TYR A 129 -2.90 -2.71 17.54
CA TYR A 129 -2.06 -3.89 17.55
C TYR A 129 -2.38 -4.77 16.36
N GLN A 130 -1.36 -5.42 15.82
CA GLN A 130 -1.48 -6.44 14.79
C GLN A 130 -0.73 -7.67 15.28
N ASP A 131 -1.35 -8.84 15.12
CA ASP A 131 -0.69 -10.11 15.39
C ASP A 131 0.28 -10.42 14.24
N LEU A 132 1.57 -10.49 14.58
CA LEU A 132 2.65 -10.80 13.66
C LEU A 132 3.11 -12.26 13.77
N SER A 133 2.37 -13.08 14.51
CA SER A 133 2.67 -14.51 14.63
C SER A 133 2.58 -15.19 13.26
N LYS A 134 3.38 -16.25 13.05
CA LYS A 134 3.42 -16.99 11.78
C LYS A 134 2.07 -17.60 11.36
N ASN A 135 1.19 -17.83 12.34
CA ASN A 135 -0.13 -18.42 12.13
C ASN A 135 -1.23 -17.37 12.15
N SER A 136 -0.88 -16.08 12.17
CA SER A 136 -1.88 -15.02 12.11
C SER A 136 -2.56 -15.00 10.76
N ASN A 137 -3.88 -14.80 10.77
CA ASN A 137 -4.66 -14.55 9.56
C ASN A 137 -4.78 -13.04 9.24
N MET A 138 -4.07 -12.19 10.00
CA MET A 138 -4.10 -10.74 9.78
C MET A 138 -3.26 -10.36 8.56
N SER A 139 -3.82 -9.51 7.70
CA SER A 139 -3.14 -8.94 6.55
C SER A 139 -3.02 -7.43 6.64
N ILE A 140 -1.91 -6.88 6.14
CA ILE A 140 -1.67 -5.43 6.09
C ILE A 140 -1.71 -4.98 4.65
N GLY A 141 -2.50 -3.95 4.37
CA GLY A 141 -2.58 -3.32 3.04
C GLY A 141 -4.00 -3.29 2.50
N CYS A 142 -4.16 -2.70 1.33
CA CYS A 142 -5.46 -2.51 0.68
C CYS A 142 -5.80 -3.59 -0.35
N ASP A 143 -4.88 -4.53 -0.62
CA ASP A 143 -5.06 -5.59 -1.63
C ASP A 143 -4.34 -6.89 -1.19
N PRO A 144 -4.71 -7.47 -0.03
CA PRO A 144 -4.11 -8.73 0.42
C PRO A 144 -4.57 -9.90 -0.47
N SER A 145 -3.76 -10.95 -0.58
CA SER A 145 -4.11 -12.11 -1.42
C SER A 145 -5.40 -12.84 -1.00
N THR A 146 -5.77 -12.75 0.27
CA THR A 146 -7.02 -13.31 0.81
C THR A 146 -8.25 -12.46 0.43
N HIS A 147 -8.05 -11.16 0.17
CA HIS A 147 -9.08 -10.21 -0.23
C HIS A 147 -8.54 -9.34 -1.36
N PRO A 148 -8.55 -9.82 -2.62
CA PRO A 148 -7.94 -9.13 -3.76
C PRO A 148 -8.81 -7.93 -4.20
N THR A 149 -8.90 -6.93 -3.34
CA THR A 149 -9.74 -5.75 -3.48
C THR A 149 -9.44 -4.98 -4.75
N ALA A 150 -8.17 -4.90 -5.18
CA ALA A 150 -7.82 -4.20 -6.41
C ALA A 150 -8.40 -4.91 -7.65
N GLN A 151 -8.43 -6.24 -7.65
CA GLN A 151 -9.04 -7.01 -8.73
C GLN A 151 -10.56 -6.89 -8.68
N TRP A 152 -11.16 -6.99 -7.49
CA TRP A 152 -12.60 -6.80 -7.30
C TRP A 152 -13.08 -5.46 -7.85
N ILE A 153 -12.40 -4.35 -7.50
CA ILE A 153 -12.75 -3.01 -8.00
C ILE A 153 -12.64 -2.93 -9.53
N LYS A 154 -11.61 -3.54 -10.13
CA LYS A 154 -11.45 -3.56 -11.60
C LYS A 154 -12.59 -4.31 -12.28
N ASP A 155 -13.00 -5.44 -11.71
CA ASP A 155 -14.06 -6.28 -12.27
C ASP A 155 -15.47 -5.70 -12.07
N HIS A 156 -15.62 -4.75 -11.14
CA HIS A 156 -16.89 -4.07 -10.80
C HIS A 156 -16.77 -2.56 -10.96
N ILE A 157 -16.03 -2.08 -11.97
CA ILE A 157 -15.66 -0.67 -12.08
C ILE A 157 -16.86 0.27 -12.10
N GLU A 158 -17.98 -0.15 -12.70
CA GLU A 158 -19.23 0.62 -12.73
C GLU A 158 -19.80 0.97 -11.34
N GLU A 159 -19.44 0.24 -10.28
CA GLU A 159 -19.84 0.52 -8.90
C GLU A 159 -18.92 1.54 -8.22
N TYR A 160 -17.69 1.68 -8.73
CA TYR A 160 -16.63 2.51 -8.15
C TYR A 160 -16.32 3.76 -8.98
N GLU A 161 -17.08 4.03 -10.04
CA GLU A 161 -17.00 5.26 -10.81
C GLU A 161 -18.36 5.87 -11.12
N ALA A 162 -18.39 7.19 -11.26
CA ALA A 162 -19.56 7.94 -11.69
C ALA A 162 -19.26 8.73 -12.98
N ALA A 163 -20.29 9.32 -13.60
CA ALA A 163 -20.12 10.11 -14.82
C ALA A 163 -19.17 11.31 -14.61
N ASP A 164 -19.14 11.88 -13.41
CA ASP A 164 -18.30 13.01 -12.99
C ASP A 164 -17.07 12.61 -12.17
N ASN A 165 -16.95 11.33 -11.78
CA ASN A 165 -15.84 10.80 -11.01
C ASN A 165 -15.38 9.45 -11.58
N LYS A 166 -14.64 9.52 -12.69
CA LYS A 166 -14.10 8.34 -13.37
C LYS A 166 -12.83 7.83 -12.69
N VAL A 167 -12.64 6.51 -12.68
CA VAL A 167 -11.34 5.96 -12.29
C VAL A 167 -10.33 6.35 -13.36
N ILE A 168 -9.28 7.06 -12.94
CA ILE A 168 -8.21 7.52 -13.81
C ILE A 168 -6.88 6.92 -13.34
N GLU A 169 -6.09 6.45 -14.29
CA GLU A 169 -4.70 6.14 -14.01
C GLU A 169 -3.92 7.45 -13.83
N VAL A 170 -3.26 7.57 -12.69
CA VAL A 170 -2.45 8.76 -12.36
C VAL A 170 -0.97 8.43 -12.49
N THR A 171 -0.22 9.35 -13.11
CA THR A 171 1.24 9.25 -13.23
C THR A 171 1.88 10.29 -12.32
N GLY A 172 2.22 9.85 -11.10
CA GLY A 172 2.72 10.72 -10.05
C GLY A 172 1.61 11.46 -9.29
N GLY A 173 1.99 12.47 -8.50
CA GLY A 173 1.07 13.30 -7.73
C GLY A 173 0.84 12.87 -6.28
N ALA A 174 1.43 11.76 -5.81
CA ALA A 174 1.47 11.47 -4.37
C ALA A 174 2.25 12.54 -3.60
N ASN A 175 1.90 12.74 -2.34
CA ASN A 175 2.68 13.59 -1.44
C ASN A 175 4.04 12.94 -1.14
N CYS A 176 5.09 13.73 -1.16
CA CYS A 176 6.46 13.29 -0.91
C CYS A 176 7.28 14.36 -0.17
N LYS A 177 8.34 13.93 0.49
CA LYS A 177 9.37 14.78 1.10
C LYS A 177 10.73 14.57 0.44
N VAL A 178 11.03 13.36 0.00
CA VAL A 178 12.30 12.98 -0.63
C VAL A 178 12.05 12.13 -1.87
N ASP A 179 13.01 12.07 -2.78
CA ASP A 179 12.91 11.25 -4.01
C ASP A 179 12.62 9.77 -3.70
N ALA A 180 13.09 9.27 -2.55
CA ALA A 180 12.83 7.91 -2.10
C ALA A 180 11.34 7.60 -1.87
N ASP A 181 10.50 8.61 -1.60
CA ASP A 181 9.05 8.44 -1.46
C ASP A 181 8.34 8.14 -2.79
N CYS A 182 9.03 8.43 -3.89
CA CYS A 182 8.54 8.34 -5.27
C CYS A 182 9.30 7.29 -6.09
N THR A 183 10.07 6.42 -5.43
CA THR A 183 10.86 5.38 -6.11
C THR A 183 10.61 4.02 -5.49
N VAL A 184 10.71 2.96 -6.28
CA VAL A 184 10.70 1.60 -5.75
C VAL A 184 11.93 1.38 -4.86
N SER A 185 11.72 0.88 -3.64
CA SER A 185 12.75 0.78 -2.59
C SER A 185 13.84 -0.24 -2.89
N THR A 186 13.66 -1.11 -3.89
CA THR A 186 14.48 -2.29 -4.14
C THR A 186 15.45 -2.16 -5.31
N SER A 187 15.54 -1.00 -5.98
CA SER A 187 16.36 -0.86 -7.19
C SER A 187 17.29 0.35 -7.16
N HIS A 188 18.46 0.22 -7.80
CA HIS A 188 19.39 1.32 -8.10
C HIS A 188 18.82 2.33 -9.13
N ILE A 189 17.52 2.23 -9.46
CA ILE A 189 16.86 2.98 -10.51
C ILE A 189 15.85 3.92 -9.82
N ALA A 190 16.02 5.22 -10.03
CA ALA A 190 15.05 6.21 -9.61
C ALA A 190 13.86 6.20 -10.58
N THR A 191 12.70 5.71 -10.12
CA THR A 191 11.48 5.64 -10.95
C THR A 191 10.66 6.93 -10.91
N GLY A 192 10.88 7.77 -9.88
CA GLY A 192 10.30 9.09 -9.74
C GLY A 192 11.15 10.02 -8.87
N THR A 193 10.77 11.30 -8.88
CA THR A 193 11.41 12.37 -8.09
C THR A 193 10.37 13.17 -7.33
N CYS A 194 10.73 13.64 -6.15
CA CYS A 194 9.92 14.53 -5.35
C CYS A 194 10.17 15.98 -5.76
N LYS A 195 9.16 16.62 -6.35
CA LYS A 195 9.27 18.03 -6.75
C LYS A 195 9.15 18.95 -5.53
N LYS A 196 9.61 20.19 -5.70
CA LYS A 196 9.58 21.23 -4.64
C LYS A 196 8.19 21.53 -4.09
N ASN A 197 7.13 21.24 -4.85
CA ASN A 197 5.74 21.35 -4.39
C ASN A 197 5.28 20.16 -3.53
N GLY A 198 6.19 19.25 -3.17
CA GLY A 198 5.90 18.06 -2.36
C GLY A 198 5.13 16.98 -3.11
N ARG A 199 5.23 16.93 -4.45
CA ARG A 199 4.53 15.95 -5.29
C ARG A 199 5.48 15.07 -6.09
N CYS A 200 5.16 13.78 -6.15
CA CYS A 200 5.89 12.83 -6.96
C CYS A 200 5.72 13.11 -8.45
N HIS A 201 6.80 12.98 -9.21
CA HIS A 201 6.82 13.06 -10.66
C HIS A 201 7.61 11.89 -11.22
N CYS A 202 6.97 11.10 -12.07
CA CYS A 202 7.56 9.87 -12.60
C CYS A 202 8.62 10.17 -13.66
N GLY A 203 9.59 9.27 -13.81
CA GLY A 203 10.66 9.39 -14.78
C GLY A 203 10.15 9.42 -16.23
N ALA A 204 10.96 9.99 -17.12
CA ALA A 204 10.59 10.27 -18.52
C ALA A 204 10.39 9.03 -19.41
N SER A 205 10.54 7.82 -18.90
CA SER A 205 10.47 6.60 -19.70
C SER A 205 9.05 6.09 -19.93
N ASP A 206 8.01 6.70 -19.33
CA ASP A 206 6.61 6.21 -19.29
C ASP A 206 6.44 4.76 -18.77
N ALA A 207 7.54 4.09 -18.42
CA ALA A 207 7.56 2.72 -17.90
C ALA A 207 7.04 2.63 -16.45
N TRP A 208 6.89 3.76 -15.76
CA TRP A 208 6.49 3.84 -14.36
C TRP A 208 5.35 4.83 -14.18
N GLY A 209 4.33 4.39 -13.46
CA GLY A 209 3.13 5.15 -13.15
C GLY A 209 2.65 4.91 -11.73
N GLY A 210 1.39 5.22 -11.51
CA GLY A 210 0.81 5.29 -10.17
C GLY A 210 1.21 6.57 -9.44
N PRO A 211 0.55 6.87 -8.31
CA PRO A 211 0.71 8.15 -7.63
C PRO A 211 2.13 8.35 -7.07
N ARG A 212 2.81 7.26 -6.72
CA ARG A 212 4.21 7.25 -6.23
C ARG A 212 5.23 6.78 -7.27
N CYS A 213 4.85 6.58 -8.54
CA CYS A 213 5.78 6.10 -9.58
C CYS A 213 6.39 4.71 -9.30
N THR A 214 5.67 3.89 -8.55
CA THR A 214 6.10 2.54 -8.14
C THR A 214 5.40 1.44 -8.91
N THR A 215 4.42 1.78 -9.75
CA THR A 215 3.69 0.81 -10.58
C THR A 215 4.38 0.71 -11.91
N ALA A 216 4.81 -0.48 -12.31
CA ALA A 216 5.30 -0.71 -13.66
C ALA A 216 4.11 -0.69 -14.63
N LEU A 217 4.18 0.15 -15.66
CA LEU A 217 3.15 0.24 -16.69
C LEU A 217 3.47 -0.80 -17.78
N SER A 218 2.67 -1.85 -17.86
CA SER A 218 2.73 -2.83 -18.95
C SER A 218 2.08 -2.22 -20.19
N ASP A 219 2.90 -1.92 -21.19
CA ASP A 219 2.53 -1.25 -22.43
C ASP A 219 1.53 -2.06 -23.27
N THR A 220 0.22 -1.79 -23.14
CA THR A 220 -0.76 -2.06 -24.20
C THR A 220 -0.96 -0.77 -24.98
N THR A 221 -0.07 -0.49 -25.95
CA THR A 221 -0.34 0.10 -27.29
C THR A 221 0.76 1.02 -27.85
N SER A 222 1.95 1.20 -27.25
CA SER A 222 3.00 2.01 -27.89
C SER A 222 4.44 1.63 -27.54
N THR A 223 4.92 0.50 -28.10
CA THR A 223 6.34 0.22 -28.46
C THR A 223 7.45 0.67 -27.50
N LYS A 224 7.24 0.65 -26.19
CA LYS A 224 8.22 1.06 -25.17
C LYS A 224 8.26 0.03 -24.03
N GLY A 225 9.05 -1.03 -24.25
CA GLY A 225 9.43 -1.96 -23.19
C GLY A 225 10.33 -1.31 -22.13
N TYR A 226 10.64 -2.07 -21.08
CA TYR A 226 11.52 -1.67 -19.98
C TYR A 226 12.90 -1.21 -20.47
N GLY A 227 13.19 0.08 -20.34
CA GLY A 227 14.50 0.66 -20.68
C GLY A 227 14.46 2.17 -20.95
N PRO A 228 15.63 2.83 -21.10
CA PRO A 228 15.68 4.18 -21.64
C PRO A 228 15.02 4.20 -23.03
N SER A 229 14.39 5.34 -23.37
CA SER A 229 13.62 5.44 -24.62
C SER A 229 14.43 4.95 -25.83
N MET A 230 13.76 4.36 -26.81
CA MET A 230 14.40 3.86 -28.04
C MET A 230 15.30 4.92 -28.70
N ALA A 231 14.92 6.20 -28.61
CA ALA A 231 15.72 7.32 -29.09
C ALA A 231 17.07 7.44 -28.34
N ILE A 232 17.06 7.36 -27.01
CA ILE A 232 18.26 7.42 -26.18
C ILE A 232 19.16 6.20 -26.45
N SER A 233 18.56 5.01 -26.52
CA SER A 233 19.28 3.77 -26.81
C SER A 233 19.94 3.78 -28.19
N ALA A 234 19.27 4.33 -29.22
CA ALA A 234 19.82 4.47 -30.56
C ALA A 234 21.03 5.42 -30.61
N ILE A 235 21.01 6.51 -29.83
CA ILE A 235 22.15 7.45 -29.75
C ILE A 235 23.37 6.75 -29.16
N TYR A 236 23.21 5.99 -28.07
CA TYR A 236 24.32 5.24 -27.47
C TYR A 236 24.86 4.15 -28.40
N ALA A 237 23.99 3.45 -29.13
CA ALA A 237 24.40 2.46 -30.13
C ALA A 237 25.21 3.10 -31.26
N ALA A 238 24.78 4.25 -31.78
CA ALA A 238 25.51 4.99 -32.81
C ALA A 238 26.89 5.46 -32.32
N LEU A 239 26.97 5.99 -31.10
CA LEU A 239 28.25 6.38 -30.48
C LEU A 239 29.18 5.17 -30.30
N ALA A 240 28.67 4.03 -29.85
CA ALA A 240 29.45 2.81 -29.71
C ALA A 240 30.01 2.34 -31.06
N ILE A 241 29.20 2.37 -32.13
CA ILE A 241 29.64 2.03 -33.50
C ILE A 241 30.73 2.97 -33.98
N ILE A 242 30.58 4.29 -33.76
CA ILE A 242 31.59 5.28 -34.16
C ILE A 242 32.92 5.06 -33.41
N VAL A 243 32.86 4.83 -32.09
CA VAL A 243 34.05 4.57 -31.28
C VAL A 243 34.72 3.27 -31.71
N PHE A 244 33.93 2.21 -31.97
CA PHE A 244 34.45 0.94 -32.44
C PHE A 244 35.08 1.06 -33.84
N GLY A 245 34.44 1.79 -34.75
CA GLY A 245 34.98 2.10 -36.07
C GLY A 245 36.28 2.89 -36.01
N PHE A 246 36.38 3.88 -35.11
CA PHE A 246 37.60 4.65 -34.90
C PHE A 246 38.73 3.79 -34.30
N ALA A 247 38.40 2.89 -33.37
CA ALA A 247 39.36 1.94 -32.82
C ALA A 247 39.90 0.99 -33.90
N LEU A 248 39.02 0.42 -34.73
CA LEU A 248 39.41 -0.42 -35.86
C LEU A 248 40.26 0.36 -36.88
N TYR A 249 39.88 1.59 -37.22
CA TYR A 249 40.66 2.45 -38.11
C TYR A 249 42.08 2.71 -37.57
N LYS A 250 42.22 2.99 -36.28
CA LYS A 250 43.53 3.17 -35.62
C LYS A 250 44.35 1.89 -35.62
N ILE A 251 43.74 0.72 -35.36
CA ILE A 251 44.41 -0.58 -35.36
C ILE A 251 44.94 -0.91 -36.76
N THR A 252 44.10 -0.80 -37.79
CA THR A 252 44.51 -1.06 -39.19
C THR A 252 45.54 -0.03 -39.67
N GLY A 253 45.43 1.24 -39.26
CA GLY A 253 46.42 2.26 -39.55
C GLY A 253 47.78 2.00 -38.91
N GLN A 254 47.82 1.43 -37.70
CA GLN A 254 49.08 1.00 -37.06
C GLN A 254 49.68 -0.24 -37.73
N GLN A 255 48.85 -1.21 -38.15
CA GLN A 255 49.32 -2.37 -38.91
C GLN A 255 49.90 -1.95 -40.27
N ASN A 256 49.24 -1.04 -40.99
CA ASN A 256 49.74 -0.52 -42.26
C ASN A 256 51.04 0.28 -42.09
N LYS A 257 51.20 1.04 -41.01
CA LYS A 257 52.48 1.70 -40.67
C LYS A 257 53.59 0.69 -40.34
N LYS A 258 53.28 -0.43 -39.66
CA LYS A 258 54.26 -1.50 -39.41
C LYS A 258 54.67 -2.24 -40.69
N VAL A 259 53.73 -2.50 -41.60
CA VAL A 259 54.02 -3.11 -42.92
C VAL A 259 54.85 -2.18 -43.80
N MET A 260 54.61 -0.86 -43.75
CA MET A 260 55.42 0.11 -44.49
C MET A 260 56.85 0.25 -43.96
N VAL A 261 57.08 0.01 -42.65
CA VAL A 261 58.43 -0.04 -42.05
C VAL A 261 59.14 -1.36 -42.38
N LEU A 262 58.42 -2.47 -42.58
CA LEU A 262 58.97 -3.75 -43.06
C LEU A 262 59.21 -3.79 -44.58
N GLY A 263 58.58 -2.91 -45.36
CA GLY A 263 58.80 -2.78 -46.81
C GLY A 263 60.10 -2.07 -47.22
N ALA A 264 60.87 -1.56 -46.26
CA ALA A 264 62.15 -0.92 -46.48
C ALA A 264 63.24 -1.58 -45.62
N GLY A 265 63.54 -2.85 -45.85
CA GLY A 265 64.61 -3.53 -45.14
C GLY A 265 64.75 -5.02 -45.43
N ILE A 266 65.65 -5.34 -46.37
CA ILE A 266 66.56 -6.50 -46.47
C ILE A 266 66.10 -7.87 -45.93
N THR A 267 66.11 -8.84 -46.84
CA THR A 267 66.07 -10.32 -46.79
C THR A 267 66.38 -11.03 -45.45
N GLY A 268 65.48 -11.95 -45.04
CA GLY A 268 65.71 -13.00 -44.04
C GLY A 268 64.59 -14.06 -44.06
N PRO A 269 64.83 -15.35 -43.72
CA PRO A 269 64.02 -16.46 -44.19
C PRO A 269 62.70 -16.65 -43.43
N ALA A 270 61.75 -17.29 -44.12
CA ALA A 270 60.43 -17.63 -43.63
C ALA A 270 60.47 -18.55 -42.40
N ILE A 271 59.77 -18.17 -41.33
CA ILE A 271 59.42 -19.04 -40.21
C ILE A 271 57.91 -19.31 -40.28
N LEU A 272 57.60 -20.59 -40.34
CA LEU A 272 56.28 -21.22 -40.44
C LEU A 272 55.45 -20.97 -39.17
N SER A 273 54.16 -20.67 -39.35
CA SER A 273 53.17 -20.39 -38.31
C SER A 273 53.01 -21.51 -37.27
N LYS A 274 52.87 -21.12 -36.00
CA LYS A 274 52.15 -21.88 -34.98
C LYS A 274 51.16 -20.93 -34.31
N VAL A 275 49.88 -21.06 -34.66
CA VAL A 275 48.77 -20.39 -33.97
C VAL A 275 48.36 -21.32 -32.84
N GLU A 276 48.65 -20.91 -31.62
CA GLU A 276 48.22 -21.58 -30.39
C GLU A 276 46.81 -21.07 -30.06
N LEU A 277 45.89 -22.01 -29.86
CA LEU A 277 44.46 -21.78 -29.71
C LEU A 277 44.15 -21.86 -28.21
N GLU A 278 44.26 -20.76 -27.48
CA GLU A 278 43.79 -20.67 -26.09
C GLU A 278 42.91 -19.42 -25.91
N ASP A 279 41.64 -19.70 -25.57
CA ASP A 279 40.74 -18.96 -24.67
C ASP A 279 39.29 -18.93 -25.19
N MET A 280 38.56 -20.02 -24.95
CA MET A 280 37.11 -20.03 -24.81
C MET A 280 36.77 -20.12 -23.31
N PRO A 281 36.10 -19.14 -22.70
CA PRO A 281 35.42 -19.37 -21.43
C PRO A 281 34.11 -20.11 -21.71
N ARG A 282 34.08 -21.38 -21.31
CA ARG A 282 32.88 -22.23 -21.31
C ARG A 282 32.03 -21.89 -20.09
N SER A 283 30.72 -21.92 -20.30
CA SER A 283 29.66 -21.72 -19.32
C SER A 283 29.79 -22.63 -18.08
N VAL A 284 29.52 -22.07 -16.90
CA VAL A 284 29.25 -22.85 -15.69
C VAL A 284 27.73 -22.97 -15.56
N GLY A 285 27.24 -24.19 -15.82
CA GLY A 285 25.89 -24.60 -15.46
C GLY A 285 25.93 -25.40 -14.15
N ALA A 286 25.05 -25.00 -13.24
CA ALA A 286 24.34 -25.77 -12.20
C ALA A 286 25.02 -26.99 -11.56
N MET A 287 25.18 -26.92 -10.23
CA MET A 287 24.98 -28.07 -9.36
C MET A 287 24.14 -27.69 -8.14
N SER A 288 23.17 -28.55 -7.87
CA SER A 288 22.21 -28.58 -6.78
C SER A 288 22.84 -28.73 -5.40
N GLY A 289 22.23 -28.11 -4.39
CA GLY A 289 22.47 -28.42 -2.99
C GLY A 289 21.45 -27.71 -2.11
N ALA A 290 20.33 -28.38 -1.83
CA ALA A 290 19.38 -27.98 -0.81
C ALA A 290 19.90 -28.41 0.57
N SER A 291 19.88 -27.50 1.55
CA SER A 291 19.32 -27.72 2.90
C SER A 291 19.67 -26.53 3.82
N ASP A 292 18.61 -26.00 4.44
CA ASP A 292 18.49 -25.40 5.77
C ASP A 292 19.65 -24.61 6.39
N GLU A 293 19.37 -23.37 6.82
CA GLU A 293 19.17 -23.03 8.25
C GLU A 293 19.24 -21.49 8.51
N LYS A 294 18.12 -20.96 9.04
CA LYS A 294 17.90 -19.89 10.05
C LYS A 294 18.78 -18.62 10.18
N LEU A 295 18.03 -17.53 10.44
CA LEU A 295 18.26 -16.36 11.33
C LEU A 295 19.51 -15.49 11.08
N VAL A 296 19.31 -14.18 10.82
CA VAL A 296 18.94 -13.11 11.77
C VAL A 296 18.03 -12.11 11.08
#